data_AF-A0A7W0NWP9-F1
#
_entry.id   AF-A0A7W0NWP9-F1
#
_cell.length_a   1.000
_cell.length_b   1.000
_cell.length_c   1.000
_cell.angle_alpha   90.00
_cell.angle_beta   90.00
_cell.angle_gamma   90.00
#
_symmetry.space_group_name_H-M   'P 1'
#
loop_
_entity.id
_entity.type
_entity.pdbx_description
1 polymer ?
#
loop_
_entity_poly.entity_id
_entity_poly.type
_entity_poly.pdbx_seq_one_letter_code
_entity_poly.pdbx_strand_id
1 'polypeptide(L)' 'GTRSVSAIYAVFDPDLPRRSLGIFTMLKEIEFAVEQGKELYYQGYSYEGSSFYDYKKRFRGTEAFDWKGNWKAFRSDDIT' A
#
# COMPACT_ATOMS: atom_id res chain seq x y z
N GLY A 1 -14.53 3.11 -5.24
CA GLY A 1 -15.49 4.04 -4.63
C GLY A 1 -15.55 5.34 -5.42
N THR A 2 -16.29 6.33 -4.94
CA THR A 2 -16.36 7.65 -5.59
C THR A 2 -15.01 8.35 -5.61
N ARG A 3 -14.29 8.35 -4.48
CA ARG A 3 -12.96 8.99 -4.29
C ARG A 3 -11.77 8.05 -4.20
N SER A 4 -11.99 6.73 -4.25
CA SER A 4 -10.95 5.74 -3.93
C SER A 4 -10.92 4.51 -4.84
N VAL A 5 -9.76 3.87 -4.91
CA VAL A 5 -9.59 2.48 -5.37
C VAL A 5 -9.05 1.60 -4.24
N SER A 6 -9.28 0.29 -4.35
CA SER A 6 -8.83 -0.70 -3.37
C SER A 6 -8.20 -1.88 -4.10
N ALA A 7 -6.99 -2.25 -3.70
CA ALA A 7 -6.32 -3.44 -4.18
C ALA A 7 -6.42 -4.54 -3.13
N ILE A 8 -7.43 -5.41 -3.29
CA ILE A 8 -7.75 -6.47 -2.33
C ILE A 8 -6.86 -7.69 -2.54
N TYR A 9 -6.59 -8.02 -3.80
CA TYR A 9 -5.82 -9.19 -4.20
C TYR A 9 -4.67 -8.79 -5.12
N ALA A 10 -3.48 -9.25 -4.78
CA ALA A 10 -2.30 -9.15 -5.63
C ALA A 10 -1.60 -10.51 -5.62
N VAL A 11 -1.23 -10.99 -6.80
CA VAL A 11 -0.51 -12.25 -6.98
C VAL A 11 0.63 -11.98 -7.96
N PHE A 12 1.81 -12.47 -7.63
CA PHE A 12 3.00 -12.39 -8.46
C PHE A 12 3.86 -13.62 -8.21
N ASP A 13 4.74 -13.91 -9.16
CA ASP A 13 5.66 -15.05 -9.08
C ASP A 13 6.70 -14.84 -7.96
N PRO A 14 6.72 -15.70 -6.91
CA PRO A 14 7.66 -15.57 -5.80
C PRO A 14 9.11 -15.88 -6.20
N ASP A 15 9.35 -16.59 -7.32
CA ASP A 15 10.68 -16.95 -7.80
C ASP A 15 11.39 -15.79 -8.53
N LEU A 16 10.73 -14.63 -8.64
CA LEU A 16 11.24 -13.41 -9.26
C LEU A 16 11.48 -12.25 -8.25
N PRO A 17 12.15 -12.46 -7.10
CA PRO A 17 12.25 -11.44 -6.03
C PRO A 17 13.01 -10.19 -6.48
N ARG A 18 13.98 -10.32 -7.40
CA ARG A 18 14.77 -9.21 -7.93
C ARG A 18 13.97 -8.25 -8.82
N ARG A 19 12.75 -8.61 -9.22
CA ARG A 19 11.88 -7.78 -10.07
C ARG A 19 10.99 -6.84 -9.25
N SER A 20 10.92 -7.02 -7.93
CA SER A 20 10.09 -6.21 -7.04
C SER A 20 8.63 -6.10 -7.52
N LEU A 21 8.05 -7.22 -7.97
CA LEU A 21 6.74 -7.25 -8.62
C LEU A 21 5.61 -6.68 -7.74
N GLY A 22 5.68 -6.85 -6.42
CA GLY A 22 4.72 -6.23 -5.49
C GLY A 22 4.76 -4.69 -5.51
N ILE A 23 5.94 -4.07 -5.64
CA ILE A 23 6.05 -2.62 -5.83
C ILE A 23 5.52 -2.20 -7.20
N PHE A 24 5.86 -2.99 -8.24
CA PHE A 24 5.42 -2.70 -9.60
C PHE A 24 3.89 -2.68 -9.71
N THR A 25 3.19 -3.68 -9.18
CA THR A 25 1.72 -3.73 -9.23
C THR A 25 1.09 -2.55 -8.48
N MET A 26 1.63 -2.19 -7.31
CA MET A 26 1.17 -1.02 -6.57
C MET A 26 1.33 0.29 -7.35
N LEU A 27 2.46 0.47 -8.07
CA LEU A 27 2.64 1.65 -8.91
C LEU A 27 1.61 1.70 -10.05
N LYS A 28 1.27 0.56 -10.66
CA LYS A 28 0.21 0.47 -11.67
C LYS A 28 -1.16 0.76 -11.09
N GLU A 29 -1.44 0.34 -9.86
CA GLU A 29 -2.69 0.63 -9.16
C GLU A 29 -2.80 2.12 -8.80
N ILE A 30 -1.70 2.76 -8.40
CA ILE A 30 -1.63 4.21 -8.16
C ILE A 30 -1.84 4.97 -9.48
N GLU A 31 -1.17 4.56 -10.56
CA GLU A 31 -1.37 5.16 -11.89
C GLU A 31 -2.84 5.07 -12.32
N PHE A 32 -3.44 3.89 -12.19
CA PHE A 32 -4.87 3.71 -12.43
C PHE A 32 -5.74 4.61 -11.55
N ALA A 33 -5.42 4.77 -10.26
CA ALA A 33 -6.15 5.69 -9.38
C ALA A 33 -6.10 7.12 -9.89
N VAL A 34 -4.92 7.60 -10.32
CA VAL A 34 -4.72 8.94 -10.88
C VAL A 34 -5.51 9.13 -12.17
N GLU A 35 -5.44 8.16 -13.10
CA GLU A 35 -6.19 8.19 -14.36
C GLU A 35 -7.71 8.25 -14.14
N GLN A 36 -8.20 7.60 -13.09
CA GLN A 36 -9.61 7.59 -12.72
C GLN A 36 -10.02 8.78 -11.83
N GLY A 37 -9.13 9.76 -11.61
CA GLY A 37 -9.38 10.95 -10.78
C GLY A 37 -9.65 10.60 -9.32
N LYS A 38 -9.00 9.56 -8.79
CA LYS A 38 -9.17 9.10 -7.41
C LYS A 38 -8.07 9.69 -6.53
N GLU A 39 -8.48 10.08 -5.34
CA GLU A 39 -7.60 10.73 -4.36
C GLU A 39 -6.95 9.72 -3.42
N LEU A 40 -7.60 8.57 -3.22
CA LEU A 40 -7.22 7.58 -2.23
C LEU A 40 -6.98 6.20 -2.86
N TYR A 41 -5.87 5.59 -2.48
CA TYR A 41 -5.53 4.21 -2.83
C TYR A 41 -5.39 3.39 -1.54
N TYR A 42 -6.24 2.38 -1.40
CA TYR A 42 -6.16 1.43 -0.29
C TYR A 42 -5.36 0.20 -0.72
N GLN A 43 -4.10 0.13 -0.27
CA GLN A 43 -3.14 -0.96 -0.54
C GLN A 43 -3.34 -2.24 0.29
N GLY A 44 -4.40 -2.28 1.09
CA GLY A 44 -4.69 -3.36 2.01
C GLY A 44 -3.86 -3.33 3.29
N TYR A 45 -4.01 -4.38 4.10
CA TYR A 45 -3.33 -4.50 5.39
C TYR A 45 -1.84 -4.81 5.23
N SER A 46 -1.09 -4.36 6.23
CA SER A 46 0.30 -4.72 6.51
C SER A 46 0.40 -5.02 8.01
N TYR A 47 1.35 -5.86 8.41
CA TYR A 47 1.63 -6.08 9.82
C TYR A 47 2.32 -4.85 10.42
N GLU A 48 2.06 -4.57 11.70
CA GLU A 48 2.78 -3.55 12.47
C GLU A 48 4.28 -3.88 12.49
N GLY A 49 4.63 -5.08 12.94
CA GLY A 49 6.01 -5.59 12.90
C GLY A 49 6.51 -5.99 11.52
N SER A 50 7.76 -6.46 11.49
CA SER A 50 8.44 -6.94 10.27
C SER A 50 7.66 -8.05 9.57
N SER A 51 7.57 -7.97 8.25
CA SER A 51 6.84 -8.95 7.44
C SER A 51 7.20 -8.89 5.96
N PHE A 52 6.77 -9.90 5.20
CA PHE A 52 6.86 -9.86 3.74
C PHE A 52 5.99 -8.77 3.09
N TYR A 53 5.14 -8.07 3.86
CA TYR A 53 4.38 -6.90 3.41
C TYR A 53 5.08 -5.56 3.65
N ASP A 54 6.30 -5.55 4.20
CA ASP A 54 7.01 -4.31 4.55
C ASP A 54 7.30 -3.42 3.34
N TYR A 55 7.25 -3.97 2.12
CA TYR A 55 7.35 -3.17 0.90
C TYR A 55 6.21 -2.13 0.77
N LYS A 56 5.00 -2.42 1.30
CA LYS A 56 3.85 -1.50 1.29
C LYS A 56 4.07 -0.27 2.17
N LYS A 57 4.91 -0.41 3.19
CA LYS A 57 5.22 0.63 4.18
C LYS A 57 6.18 1.70 3.64
N ARG A 58 6.78 1.47 2.46
CA ARG A 58 7.82 2.32 1.86
C ARG A 58 7.27 3.51 1.07
N PHE A 59 5.97 3.56 0.84
CA PHE A 59 5.34 4.62 0.06
C PHE A 59 5.13 5.88 0.91
N ARG A 60 5.50 7.03 0.34
CA ARG A 60 5.23 8.34 0.95
C ARG A 60 3.72 8.64 0.88
N GLY A 61 3.22 9.37 1.88
CA GLY A 61 1.79 9.70 1.97
C GLY A 61 0.92 8.54 2.43
N THR A 62 1.52 7.43 2.89
CA THR A 62 0.78 6.35 3.54
C THR A 62 0.21 6.83 4.87
N GLU A 63 -1.03 6.44 5.14
CA GLU A 63 -1.67 6.62 6.44
C GLU A 63 -2.03 5.26 7.05
N ALA A 64 -1.95 5.16 8.37
CA ALA A 64 -2.39 4.00 9.13
C ALA A 64 -3.65 4.34 9.93
N PHE A 65 -4.60 3.41 9.94
CA PHE A 65 -5.81 3.53 10.76
C PHE A 65 -5.49 3.14 12.20
N ASP A 66 -5.76 4.03 13.15
CA ASP A 66 -5.38 3.86 14.55
C ASP A 66 -6.37 3.03 15.40
N TRP A 67 -7.36 2.42 14.75
CA TRP A 67 -8.48 1.70 15.38
C TRP A 67 -9.30 2.52 16.40
N LYS A 68 -9.08 3.83 16.47
CA LYS A 68 -9.85 4.80 17.26
C LYS A 68 -10.67 5.74 16.35
N GLY A 69 -10.77 5.41 15.06
CA GLY A 69 -11.52 6.17 14.07
C GLY A 69 -10.69 7.16 13.27
N ASN A 70 -9.36 7.20 13.44
CA ASN A 70 -8.51 8.19 12.78
C ASN A 70 -7.52 7.54 11.82
N TRP A 71 -7.24 8.23 10.72
CA TRP A 71 -6.10 7.97 9.86
C TRP A 71 -4.96 8.90 10.27
N LYS A 72 -3.75 8.35 10.41
CA LYS A 72 -2.56 9.10 10.79
C LYS A 72 -1.45 8.84 9.79
N ALA A 73 -0.65 9.86 9.49
CA ALA A 73 0.54 9.69 8.68
C ALA A 73 1.41 8.55 9.24
N PHE A 74 1.67 7.56 8.40
CA PHE A 74 2.53 6.43 8.74
C PHE A 74 3.99 6.86 8.63
N ARG A 75 4.77 6.71 9.70
CA ARG A 75 6.21 6.99 9.70
C ARG A 75 6.98 5.69 9.77
N SER A 76 8.03 5.57 8.97
CA SER A 76 8.89 4.37 8.95
C SER A 76 9.53 4.08 10.31
N ASP A 77 9.69 5.10 11.14
CA ASP A 77 10.23 5.00 12.50
C ASP A 77 9.22 4.36 13.48
N ASP A 78 7.96 4.21 13.09
CA ASP A 78 6.92 3.55 13.90
C ASP A 78 7.08 2.01 13.92
N ILE A 79 8.08 1.46 13.22
CA ILE A 79 8.33 0.00 13.09
C ILE A 79 9.54 -0.47 13.94
N THR A 80 10.26 0.43 14.61
CA THR A 80 11.38 0.04 15.50
C THR A 80 10.94 -0.52 16.84
#